data_AF-K5CEW5-F1
#
_entry.id   AF-K5CEW5-F1
#
_cell.length_a   1.000
_cell.length_b   1.000
_cell.length_c   1.000
_cell.angle_alpha   90.00
_cell.angle_beta   90.00
_cell.angle_gamma   90.00
#
_symmetry.space_group_name_H-M   'P 1'
#
loop_
_entity.id
_entity.type
_entity.pdbx_description
1 polymer ?
#
loop_
_entity_poly.entity_id
_entity_poly.type
_entity_poly.pdbx_seq_one_letter_code
_entity_poly.pdbx_strand_id
1 'polypeptide(L)'
;MNEASLLESLGQVSAAETGQVFRDFLRGHVREMICEVMAAEVTQLCGPKHAPSPSDHYRAGSSPGRVLYEGEREDVVRPRVRQKSSDGSSHEVDLATYRVAKDPGLLQAQIVQAIVSGVSARGVKEIKPN
;
A
#
# COMPACT_ATOMS: atom_id res chain seq x y z
N MET A 1 -8.23 -9.32 14.29
CA MET A 1 -8.30 -10.74 14.66
C MET A 1 -6.87 -11.24 14.72
N ASN A 2 -6.44 -11.83 15.83
CA ASN A 2 -5.10 -12.42 15.94
C ASN A 2 -5.12 -13.89 15.51
N GLU A 3 -3.95 -14.50 15.35
CA GLU A 3 -3.79 -15.85 14.80
C GLU A 3 -4.52 -16.93 15.63
N ALA A 4 -4.46 -16.84 16.95
CA ALA A 4 -5.16 -17.76 17.86
C ALA A 4 -6.70 -17.65 17.74
N SER A 5 -7.24 -16.43 17.67
CA SER A 5 -8.67 -16.17 17.49
C SER A 5 -9.18 -16.58 16.10
N LEU A 6 -8.32 -16.53 15.08
CA LEU A 6 -8.65 -17.03 13.74
C LEU A 6 -8.85 -18.55 13.77
N LEU A 7 -7.89 -19.30 14.31
CA LEU A 7 -7.94 -20.77 14.32
C LEU A 7 -9.15 -21.31 15.10
N GLU A 8 -9.49 -20.67 16.21
CA GLU A 8 -10.70 -20.99 16.97
C GLU A 8 -11.97 -20.73 16.16
N SER A 9 -12.06 -19.58 15.49
CA SER A 9 -13.19 -19.23 14.62
C SER A 9 -13.33 -20.19 13.43
N LEU A 10 -12.22 -20.61 12.82
CA LEU A 10 -12.22 -21.53 11.68
C LEU A 10 -12.68 -22.95 12.06
N GLY A 11 -12.43 -23.39 13.30
CA GLY A 11 -12.84 -24.71 13.80
C GLY A 11 -14.31 -24.80 14.24
N GLN A 12 -15.01 -23.67 14.33
CA GLN A 12 -16.39 -23.57 14.85
C GLN A 12 -17.45 -23.25 13.78
N VAL A 13 -17.05 -22.97 12.54
CA VAL A 13 -17.96 -22.49 11.49
C VAL A 13 -18.09 -23.50 10.34
N SER A 14 -19.19 -23.42 9.58
CA SER A 14 -19.37 -24.24 8.38
C SER A 14 -18.33 -23.89 7.31
N ALA A 15 -18.03 -24.80 6.37
CA ALA A 15 -17.02 -24.57 5.33
C ALA A 15 -17.24 -23.29 4.50
N ALA A 16 -18.50 -22.87 4.30
CA ALA A 16 -18.83 -21.62 3.61
C ALA A 16 -18.47 -20.38 4.45
N GLU A 17 -18.73 -20.42 5.75
CA GLU A 17 -18.40 -19.35 6.71
C GLU A 17 -16.89 -19.29 7.00
N THR A 18 -16.19 -20.44 7.02
CA THR A 18 -14.73 -20.54 7.12
C THR A 18 -14.04 -19.70 6.04
N GLY A 19 -14.54 -19.79 4.81
CA GLY A 19 -13.99 -19.05 3.68
C GLY A 19 -14.12 -17.53 3.84
N GLN A 20 -15.21 -17.05 4.43
CA GLN A 20 -15.42 -15.61 4.65
C GLN A 20 -14.50 -15.09 5.76
N VAL A 21 -14.45 -15.78 6.90
CA VAL A 21 -13.57 -15.42 8.03
C VAL A 21 -12.11 -15.35 7.58
N PHE A 22 -11.67 -16.32 6.79
CA PHE A 22 -10.30 -16.33 6.26
C PHE A 22 -10.03 -15.17 5.29
N ARG A 23 -10.96 -14.86 4.38
CA ARG A 23 -10.82 -13.70 3.48
C ARG A 23 -10.74 -12.38 4.24
N ASP A 24 -11.56 -12.19 5.27
CA ASP A 24 -11.55 -10.96 6.08
C ASP A 24 -10.24 -10.82 6.86
N PHE A 25 -9.70 -11.94 7.35
CA PHE A 25 -8.38 -11.97 7.98
C PHE A 25 -7.26 -11.56 7.02
N LEU A 26 -7.23 -12.12 5.81
CA LEU A 26 -6.25 -11.76 4.77
C LEU A 26 -6.37 -10.30 4.35
N ARG A 27 -7.60 -9.82 4.12
CA ARG A 27 -7.92 -8.43 3.79
C ARG A 27 -7.33 -7.47 4.84
N GLY A 28 -7.51 -7.79 6.12
CA GLY A 28 -6.94 -7.02 7.23
C GLY A 28 -5.40 -6.96 7.20
N HIS A 29 -4.73 -8.08 6.96
CA HIS A 29 -3.26 -8.16 6.90
C HIS A 29 -2.69 -7.45 5.68
N VAL A 30 -3.34 -7.56 4.52
CA VAL A 30 -2.90 -6.85 3.31
C VAL A 30 -3.00 -5.34 3.52
N ARG A 31 -4.07 -4.86 4.16
CA ARG A 31 -4.20 -3.44 4.53
C ARG A 31 -3.08 -2.98 5.47
N GLU A 32 -2.72 -3.80 6.45
CA GLU A 32 -1.60 -3.51 7.37
C GLU A 32 -0.27 -3.44 6.63
N MET A 33 0.02 -4.44 5.78
CA MET A 33 1.23 -4.47 4.96
C MET A 33 1.35 -3.24 4.05
N ILE A 34 0.26 -2.79 3.43
CA ILE A 34 0.24 -1.55 2.63
C ILE A 34 0.63 -0.34 3.50
N CYS A 35 0.11 -0.26 4.73
CA CYS A 35 0.47 0.80 5.68
C CYS A 35 1.95 0.74 6.09
N GLU A 36 2.50 -0.45 6.31
CA GLU A 36 3.91 -0.65 6.64
C GLU A 36 4.83 -0.23 5.49
N VAL A 37 4.49 -0.59 4.26
CA VAL A 37 5.24 -0.20 3.06
C VAL A 37 5.24 1.33 2.88
N MET A 38 4.10 2.01 3.12
CA MET A 38 4.05 3.48 3.18
C MET A 38 4.95 4.05 4.30
N ALA A 39 4.96 3.42 5.48
CA ALA A 39 5.80 3.86 6.59
C ALA A 39 7.31 3.67 6.30
N ALA A 40 7.67 2.62 5.55
CA ALA A 40 9.02 2.38 5.09
C ALA A 40 9.47 3.46 4.10
N GLU A 41 8.63 3.82 3.11
CA GLU A 41 8.92 4.93 2.18
C GLU A 41 9.12 6.26 2.92
N VAL A 42 8.24 6.58 3.88
CA VAL A 42 8.39 7.79 4.72
C VAL A 42 9.72 7.78 5.47
N THR A 43 10.15 6.62 5.97
CA THR A 43 11.43 6.46 6.66
C THR A 43 12.61 6.64 5.73
N GLN A 44 12.50 6.22 4.46
CA GLN A 44 13.51 6.50 3.44
C GLN A 44 13.62 8.00 3.13
N LEU A 45 12.48 8.71 3.03
CA LEU A 45 12.46 10.15 2.71
C LEU A 45 12.93 11.03 3.87
N CYS A 46 12.50 10.72 5.09
CA CYS A 46 12.64 11.59 6.27
C CYS A 46 13.63 11.05 7.32
N GLY A 47 14.27 9.91 7.10
CA GLY A 47 15.03 9.17 8.11
C GLY A 47 14.17 8.56 9.21
N PRO A 48 14.72 7.78 10.16
CA PRO A 48 13.96 7.19 11.28
C PRO A 48 13.15 8.21 12.10
N LYS A 49 12.04 7.78 12.70
CA LYS A 49 11.12 8.66 13.47
C LYS A 49 11.83 9.44 14.60
N HIS A 50 12.77 8.78 15.27
CA HIS A 50 13.53 9.36 16.39
C HIS A 50 14.93 9.85 15.98
N ALA A 51 15.26 9.80 14.70
CA ALA A 51 16.52 10.31 14.14
C ALA A 51 16.28 10.82 12.71
N PRO A 52 15.64 11.99 12.54
CA PRO A 52 15.33 12.52 11.21
C PRO A 52 16.58 12.77 10.38
N SER A 53 16.52 12.50 9.08
CA SER A 53 17.59 12.83 8.14
C SER A 53 17.66 14.34 7.87
N PRO A 54 18.83 14.91 7.58
CA PRO A 54 18.97 16.29 7.10
C PRO A 54 18.55 16.38 5.62
N SER A 55 17.28 16.10 5.32
CA SER A 55 16.69 16.22 3.99
C SER A 55 15.63 17.33 3.96
N ASP A 56 15.24 17.77 2.76
CA ASP A 56 14.16 18.74 2.59
C ASP A 56 12.77 18.14 2.88
N HIS A 57 12.69 16.83 3.13
CA HIS A 57 11.47 16.09 3.40
C HIS A 57 11.21 15.98 4.91
N TYR A 58 9.97 16.18 5.32
CA TYR A 58 9.57 16.07 6.72
C TYR A 58 8.17 15.47 6.88
N ARG A 59 7.97 14.78 8.00
CA ARG A 59 6.68 14.17 8.37
C ARG A 59 5.65 15.24 8.69
N ALA A 60 4.47 15.15 8.08
CA ALA A 60 3.36 16.10 8.23
C ALA A 60 2.09 15.44 8.80
N GLY A 61 2.28 14.44 9.67
CA GLY A 61 1.20 13.65 10.27
C GLY A 61 0.64 12.61 9.31
N SER A 62 -0.67 12.37 9.38
CA SER A 62 -1.40 11.42 8.54
C SER A 62 -2.71 12.02 8.06
N SER A 63 -3.33 11.38 7.07
CA SER A 63 -4.67 11.72 6.60
C SER A 63 -5.47 10.47 6.24
N PRO A 64 -6.81 10.50 6.28
CA PRO A 64 -7.62 9.46 5.68
C PRO A 64 -7.28 9.27 4.20
N GLY A 65 -7.29 8.03 3.75
CA GLY A 65 -7.04 7.64 2.37
C GLY A 65 -7.79 6.36 2.04
N ARG A 66 -7.71 5.95 0.79
CA ARG A 66 -8.32 4.71 0.31
C ARG A 66 -7.34 3.94 -0.55
N VAL A 67 -7.31 2.63 -0.38
CA VAL A 67 -6.54 1.69 -1.21
C VAL A 67 -7.50 0.67 -1.80
N LEU A 68 -7.04 -0.08 -2.80
CA LEU A 68 -7.87 -1.08 -3.47
C LEU A 68 -7.40 -2.48 -3.11
N TYR A 69 -8.36 -3.34 -2.73
CA TYR A 69 -8.16 -4.76 -2.43
C TYR A 69 -9.29 -5.56 -3.07
N GLU A 70 -8.95 -6.52 -3.94
CA GLU A 70 -9.92 -7.32 -4.71
C GLU A 70 -10.96 -6.48 -5.49
N GLY A 71 -10.58 -5.27 -5.92
CA GLY A 71 -11.48 -4.33 -6.61
C GLY A 71 -12.35 -3.50 -5.67
N GLU A 72 -12.34 -3.79 -4.38
CA GLU A 72 -13.06 -3.04 -3.34
C GLU A 72 -12.17 -1.96 -2.71
N ARG A 73 -12.77 -0.82 -2.35
CA ARG A 73 -12.06 0.28 -1.70
C ARG A 73 -12.00 0.05 -0.20
N GLU A 74 -10.80 0.02 0.34
CA GLU A 74 -10.51 -0.10 1.77
C GLU A 74 -10.03 1.24 2.33
N ASP A 75 -10.62 1.67 3.43
CA ASP A 75 -10.18 2.88 4.13
C ASP A 75 -8.85 2.62 4.87
N VAL A 76 -7.92 3.56 4.72
CA VAL A 76 -6.60 3.52 5.37
C VAL A 76 -6.24 4.88 5.96
N VAL A 77 -5.32 4.88 6.92
CA VAL A 77 -4.68 6.10 7.41
C VAL A 77 -3.30 6.20 6.76
N ARG A 78 -3.18 7.06 5.73
CA ARG A 78 -1.91 7.23 5.02
C ARG A 78 -1.02 8.25 5.73
N PRO A 79 0.29 8.00 5.86
CA PRO A 79 1.22 9.01 6.34
C PRO A 79 1.36 10.14 5.30
N ARG A 80 1.67 11.34 5.78
CA ARG A 80 1.93 12.52 4.94
C ARG A 80 3.39 12.95 5.08
N VAL A 81 4.00 13.24 3.94
CA VAL A 81 5.33 13.85 3.85
C VAL A 81 5.19 15.17 3.11
N ARG A 82 5.90 16.18 3.56
CA ARG A 82 6.02 17.46 2.86
C ARG A 82 7.47 17.71 2.51
N GLN A 83 7.70 18.36 1.39
CA GLN A 83 9.02 18.83 0.97
C GLN A 83 9.07 20.35 1.08
N LYS A 84 10.17 20.88 1.63
CA LYS A 84 10.47 22.32 1.60
C LYS A 84 11.17 22.66 0.29
N SER A 85 10.71 23.73 -0.35
CA SER A 85 11.33 24.31 -1.52
C SER A 85 12.35 25.38 -1.11
N SER A 86 13.26 25.72 -2.02
CA SER A 86 14.29 26.75 -1.81
C SER A 86 13.71 28.16 -1.62
N ASP A 87 12.51 28.41 -2.12
CA ASP A 87 11.75 29.65 -1.96
C ASP A 87 11.03 29.75 -0.60
N GLY A 88 11.19 28.76 0.29
CA GLY A 88 10.53 28.70 1.60
C GLY A 88 9.09 28.14 1.56
N SER A 89 8.55 27.84 0.38
CA SER A 89 7.27 27.15 0.26
C SER A 89 7.39 25.67 0.65
N SER A 90 6.24 25.02 0.89
CA SER A 90 6.21 23.56 1.08
C SER A 90 5.00 22.96 0.39
N HIS A 91 5.18 21.76 -0.14
CA HIS A 91 4.12 20.99 -0.80
C HIS A 91 4.08 19.56 -0.25
N GLU A 92 2.93 18.91 -0.36
CA GLU A 92 2.79 17.50 0.01
C GLU A 92 3.38 16.62 -1.09
N VAL A 93 4.15 15.62 -0.69
CA VAL A 93 4.75 14.62 -1.58
C VAL A 93 3.76 13.46 -1.74
N ASP A 94 3.43 13.11 -2.98
CA ASP A 94 2.63 11.91 -3.26
C ASP A 94 3.53 10.68 -3.10
N LEU A 95 3.29 9.90 -2.05
CA LEU A 95 4.02 8.66 -1.78
C LEU A 95 3.80 7.67 -2.92
N ALA A 96 4.88 7.17 -3.51
CA ALA A 96 4.81 6.23 -4.61
C ALA A 96 4.05 4.95 -4.21
N THR A 97 4.28 4.48 -2.98
CA THR A 97 3.61 3.30 -2.43
C THR A 97 2.10 3.50 -2.28
N TYR A 98 1.67 4.69 -1.84
CA TYR A 98 0.25 5.03 -1.79
C TYR A 98 -0.36 5.16 -3.18
N ARG A 99 0.36 5.77 -4.14
CA ARG A 99 -0.08 5.91 -5.52
C ARG A 99 -0.32 4.55 -6.20
N VAL A 100 0.54 3.56 -5.94
CA VAL A 100 0.35 2.20 -6.44
C VAL A 100 -0.83 1.51 -5.74
N ALA A 101 -0.94 1.63 -4.42
CA ALA A 101 -2.01 1.00 -3.66
C ALA A 101 -3.41 1.56 -3.96
N LYS A 102 -3.50 2.81 -4.45
CA LYS A 102 -4.78 3.49 -4.74
C LYS A 102 -5.32 3.27 -6.16
N ASP A 103 -4.58 2.66 -7.09
CA ASP A 103 -4.98 2.61 -8.52
C ASP A 103 -4.65 1.28 -9.25
N PRO A 104 -5.65 0.39 -9.47
CA PRO A 104 -5.53 -0.82 -10.27
C PRO A 104 -5.45 -0.51 -11.77
N GLY A 105 -5.85 0.68 -12.21
CA GLY A 105 -5.70 1.14 -13.59
C GLY A 105 -4.24 1.16 -14.02
N LEU A 106 -3.31 1.42 -13.09
CA LEU A 106 -1.87 1.40 -13.37
C LEU A 106 -1.36 -0.03 -13.58
N LEU A 107 -1.80 -0.98 -12.74
CA LEU A 107 -1.50 -2.41 -12.91
C LEU A 107 -2.19 -3.00 -14.15
N GLN A 108 -3.46 -2.68 -14.36
CA GLN A 108 -4.24 -3.13 -15.51
C GLN A 108 -3.69 -2.55 -16.81
N ALA A 109 -3.34 -1.26 -16.86
CA ALA A 109 -2.70 -0.65 -18.02
C ALA A 109 -1.34 -1.29 -18.29
N GLN A 110 -0.55 -1.61 -17.26
CA GLN A 110 0.71 -2.34 -17.42
C GLN A 110 0.51 -3.77 -17.94
N ILE A 111 -0.49 -4.49 -17.43
CA ILE A 111 -0.85 -5.83 -17.91
C ILE A 111 -1.36 -5.77 -19.36
N VAL A 112 -2.26 -4.85 -19.68
CA VAL A 112 -2.77 -4.62 -21.04
C VAL A 112 -1.64 -4.22 -21.97
N GLN A 113 -0.74 -3.32 -21.56
CA GLN A 113 0.42 -2.93 -22.34
C GLN A 113 1.35 -4.14 -22.60
N ALA A 114 1.58 -4.99 -21.59
CA ALA A 114 2.38 -6.20 -21.75
C ALA A 114 1.73 -7.18 -22.74
N ILE A 115 0.40 -7.34 -22.70
CA ILE A 115 -0.37 -8.16 -23.65
C ILE A 115 -0.31 -7.57 -25.07
N VAL A 116 -0.59 -6.27 -25.23
CA VAL A 116 -0.56 -5.56 -26.52
C VAL A 116 0.83 -5.58 -27.14
N SER A 117 1.89 -5.52 -26.32
CA SER A 117 3.29 -5.55 -26.78
C SER A 117 3.81 -6.98 -27.02
N GLY A 118 2.96 -8.02 -26.89
CA GLY A 118 3.34 -9.41 -27.13
C GLY A 118 4.32 -9.98 -26.11
N VAL A 119 4.45 -9.36 -24.93
CA VAL A 119 5.36 -9.83 -23.88
C VAL A 119 4.72 -11.07 -23.25
N SER A 120 5.38 -12.21 -23.35
CA SER A 120 4.89 -13.43 -22.69
C SER A 120 4.75 -13.19 -21.19
N ALA A 121 3.82 -13.89 -20.50
CA ALA A 121 3.63 -13.77 -19.06
C ALA A 121 4.92 -13.93 -18.22
N ARG A 122 5.96 -14.56 -18.78
CA ARG A 122 7.30 -14.68 -18.18
C ARG A 122 8.11 -13.38 -18.19
N GLY A 123 7.94 -12.51 -19.20
CA GLY A 123 8.62 -11.22 -19.31
C GLY A 123 7.98 -10.10 -18.49
N VAL A 124 6.78 -10.31 -17.93
CA VAL A 124 6.09 -9.35 -17.06
C VAL A 124 6.90 -9.05 -15.78
N LYS A 125 7.73 -9.99 -15.32
CA LYS A 125 8.64 -9.79 -14.17
C LYS A 125 9.73 -8.74 -14.42
N GLU A 126 10.06 -8.42 -15.68
CA GLU A 126 11.13 -7.48 -16.04
C GLU A 126 10.61 -6.04 -16.20
N ILE A 127 9.29 -5.84 -16.18
CA ILE A 127 8.69 -4.51 -16.28
C ILE A 127 8.80 -3.82 -14.91
N LYS A 128 9.87 -3.06 -14.71
CA LYS A 128 9.95 -2.14 -13.56
C LYS A 128 9.10 -0.90 -13.83
N PRO A 129 8.32 -0.44 -12.83
CA PRO A 129 7.60 0.83 -12.96
C PRO A 129 8.61 1.98 -13.04
N ASN A 130 8.40 2.88 -14.01
CA ASN A 130 9.06 4.18 -14.10
C ASN A 130 8.44 5.19 -13.13
#